data_AF-A0A661ZGN7-F1
#
_entry.id   AF-A0A661ZGN7-F1
#
_cell.length_a   1.000
_cell.length_b   1.000
_cell.length_c   1.000
_cell.angle_alpha   90.00
_cell.angle_beta   90.00
_cell.angle_gamma   90.00
#
_symmetry.space_group_name_H-M   'P 1'
#
loop_
_entity.id
_entity.type
_entity.pdbx_description
1 polymer ?
#
loop_
_entity_poly.entity_id
_entity_poly.type
_entity_poly.pdbx_seq_one_letter_code
_entity_poly.pdbx_strand_id
1 'polypeptide(L)'
;MENFKWFEKWYSKHVIDNHKAEVKVKIENLPDYSWDVRIKFEDSAYKHMKNLHESKKISNFNQYKVKAENGVFEAQGDFTKLDFLLGKFRSYLGHFNAHSYEKDYFLMPDIRSFVFESAGTDYVFLHYTSEDLIARKIIDEGFKFCTFDKTTVKMQNDLIDLNYNHLVRKPFGKNVVVICISKTIYEKYLNLINQSSNKYLKVEEVLTDQEPVENDYNELVYTLHSKFIKGYFNYQTGSIVKNPDFDSNYDSDIFIKKIK
;
A
#
# COMPACT_ATOMS: atom_id res chain seq x y z
N MET A 1 -7.18 7.83 7.34
CA MET A 1 -8.44 7.97 8.09
C MET A 1 -8.76 9.45 8.33
N GLU A 2 -8.83 10.23 7.25
CA GLU A 2 -9.16 11.65 7.37
C GLU A 2 -10.66 11.88 7.51
N ASN A 3 -11.49 11.03 6.86
CA ASN A 3 -12.93 11.15 6.94
C ASN A 3 -13.45 10.70 8.29
N PHE A 4 -12.79 9.74 8.94
CA PHE A 4 -13.10 9.38 10.33
C PHE A 4 -12.91 10.57 11.29
N LYS A 5 -11.74 11.23 11.26
CA LYS A 5 -11.48 12.42 12.09
C LYS A 5 -12.43 13.58 11.77
N TRP A 6 -12.78 13.77 10.49
CA TRP A 6 -13.80 14.75 10.11
C TRP A 6 -15.17 14.38 10.68
N PHE A 7 -15.56 13.11 10.58
CA PHE A 7 -16.85 12.61 11.04
C PHE A 7 -17.00 12.77 12.55
N GLU A 8 -15.96 12.44 13.34
CA GLU A 8 -15.93 12.70 14.78
C GLU A 8 -16.19 14.17 15.10
N LYS A 9 -15.47 15.09 14.45
CA LYS A 9 -15.64 16.54 14.65
C LYS A 9 -17.04 17.01 14.23
N TRP A 10 -17.53 16.55 13.09
CA TRP A 10 -18.85 16.87 12.58
C TRP A 10 -19.95 16.39 13.54
N TYR A 11 -19.84 15.15 14.03
CA TYR A 11 -20.79 14.56 14.96
C TYR A 11 -20.79 15.30 16.30
N SER A 12 -19.61 15.54 16.89
CA SER A 12 -19.49 16.31 18.14
C SER A 12 -20.10 17.70 18.01
N LYS A 13 -19.83 18.41 16.91
CA LYS A 13 -20.43 19.72 16.65
C LYS A 13 -21.95 19.64 16.54
N HIS A 14 -22.48 18.64 15.83
CA HIS A 14 -23.93 18.48 15.70
C HIS A 14 -24.64 18.22 17.02
N VAL A 15 -24.06 17.39 17.87
CA VAL A 15 -24.62 17.09 19.20
C VAL A 15 -24.60 18.33 20.10
N ILE A 16 -23.54 19.15 20.01
CA ILE A 16 -23.42 20.38 20.80
C ILE A 16 -24.37 21.46 20.28
N ASP A 17 -24.38 21.74 18.98
CA ASP A 17 -25.10 22.89 18.41
C ASP A 17 -26.62 22.64 18.30
N ASN A 18 -27.06 21.37 18.17
CA ASN A 18 -28.45 21.01 17.97
C ASN A 18 -29.00 20.14 19.11
N HIS A 19 -29.13 20.71 20.31
CA HIS A 19 -29.65 20.04 21.52
C HIS A 19 -31.00 19.29 21.36
N LYS A 20 -31.73 19.48 20.25
CA LYS A 20 -33.02 18.81 19.96
C LYS A 20 -33.00 17.83 18.79
N ALA A 21 -31.93 17.80 17.99
CA ALA A 21 -31.85 16.91 16.82
C ALA A 21 -31.00 15.70 17.15
N GLU A 22 -31.61 14.52 17.22
CA GLU A 22 -30.90 13.28 17.52
C GLU A 22 -30.22 12.75 16.23
N VAL A 23 -28.89 12.58 16.28
CA VAL A 23 -28.14 11.89 15.22
C VAL A 23 -27.82 10.48 15.70
N LYS A 24 -28.34 9.46 15.01
CA LYS A 24 -28.07 8.05 15.34
C LYS A 24 -27.05 7.48 14.38
N VAL A 25 -25.95 6.96 14.91
CA VAL A 25 -24.86 6.37 14.14
C VAL A 25 -24.76 4.88 14.47
N LYS A 26 -24.76 4.04 13.44
CA LYS A 26 -24.45 2.62 13.52
C LYS A 26 -23.35 2.30 12.52
N ILE A 27 -22.23 1.77 13.01
CA ILE A 27 -21.11 1.28 12.19
C ILE A 27 -20.80 -0.13 12.69
N GLU A 28 -20.96 -1.13 11.84
CA GLU A 28 -20.70 -2.52 12.20
C GLU A 28 -20.08 -3.31 11.05
N ASN A 29 -19.48 -4.44 11.40
CA ASN A 29 -19.03 -5.42 10.42
C ASN A 29 -20.14 -6.45 10.18
N LEU A 30 -20.37 -6.80 8.92
CA LEU A 30 -21.24 -7.89 8.52
C LEU A 30 -20.48 -9.23 8.51
N PRO A 31 -21.17 -10.39 8.45
CA PRO A 31 -20.54 -11.71 8.47
C PRO A 31 -19.53 -11.95 7.33
N ASP A 32 -19.64 -11.22 6.23
CA ASP A 32 -18.72 -11.25 5.09
C ASP A 32 -17.55 -10.25 5.22
N TYR A 33 -17.33 -9.73 6.43
CA TYR A 33 -16.34 -8.71 6.76
C TYR A 33 -16.55 -7.36 6.07
N SER A 34 -17.69 -7.14 5.41
CA SER A 34 -18.03 -5.82 4.87
C SER A 34 -18.46 -4.86 5.99
N TRP A 35 -18.27 -3.56 5.76
CA TRP A 35 -18.77 -2.51 6.63
C TRP A 35 -20.23 -2.19 6.30
N ASP A 36 -21.07 -2.08 7.32
CA ASP A 36 -22.38 -1.45 7.27
C ASP A 36 -22.35 -0.14 8.06
N VAL A 37 -22.64 0.97 7.39
CA VAL A 37 -22.69 2.32 7.97
C VAL A 37 -24.08 2.86 7.78
N ARG A 38 -24.76 3.16 8.89
CA ARG A 38 -26.07 3.80 8.90
C ARG A 38 -26.05 5.03 9.79
N ILE A 39 -26.38 6.18 9.22
CA ILE A 39 -26.42 7.48 9.91
C ILE A 39 -27.82 8.07 9.70
N LYS A 40 -28.56 8.26 10.79
CA LYS A 40 -29.87 8.92 10.78
C LYS A 40 -29.75 10.33 11.33
N PHE A 41 -30.30 11.28 10.61
CA PHE A 41 -30.28 12.72 10.89
C PHE A 41 -31.62 13.36 10.49
N GLU A 42 -32.71 12.62 10.67
CA GLU A 42 -34.08 12.96 10.25
C GLU A 42 -34.61 14.26 10.89
N ASP A 43 -34.05 14.64 12.05
CA ASP A 43 -34.40 15.86 12.79
C ASP A 43 -33.41 17.00 12.55
N SER A 44 -32.50 16.85 11.59
CA SER A 44 -31.52 17.88 11.24
C SER A 44 -31.95 18.73 10.04
N ALA A 45 -31.22 19.83 9.81
CA ALA A 45 -31.37 20.66 8.61
C ALA A 45 -31.17 19.89 7.28
N TYR A 46 -30.61 18.68 7.32
CA TYR A 46 -30.33 17.86 6.15
C TYR A 46 -31.46 16.91 5.75
N LYS A 47 -32.60 16.93 6.44
CA LYS A 47 -33.76 16.05 6.15
C LYS A 47 -34.21 16.10 4.69
N HIS A 48 -34.14 17.29 4.08
CA HIS A 48 -34.63 17.58 2.73
C HIS A 48 -33.54 17.57 1.66
N MET A 49 -32.39 16.96 1.94
CA MET A 49 -31.36 16.82 0.92
C MET A 49 -31.80 15.87 -0.20
N LYS A 50 -31.23 16.09 -1.39
CA LYS A 50 -31.53 15.30 -2.59
C LYS A 50 -31.19 13.84 -2.35
N ASN A 51 -32.03 12.93 -2.84
CA ASN A 51 -31.74 11.51 -2.75
C ASN A 51 -30.43 11.16 -3.46
N LEU A 52 -29.68 10.24 -2.85
CA LEU A 52 -28.44 9.69 -3.41
C LEU A 52 -28.58 8.18 -3.54
N HIS A 53 -28.33 7.64 -4.74
CA HIS A 53 -28.22 6.22 -4.97
C HIS A 53 -26.99 5.97 -5.82
N GLU A 54 -26.04 5.25 -5.25
CA GLU A 54 -24.80 4.93 -5.94
C GLU A 54 -24.41 3.50 -5.59
N SER A 55 -24.05 2.72 -6.59
CA SER A 55 -23.44 1.41 -6.35
C SER A 55 -22.34 1.19 -7.36
N LYS A 56 -21.29 0.51 -6.92
CA LYS A 56 -20.18 0.11 -7.78
C LYS A 56 -19.72 -1.26 -7.34
N LYS A 57 -19.60 -2.18 -8.29
CA LYS A 57 -19.04 -3.51 -8.07
C LYS A 57 -17.99 -3.76 -9.14
N ILE A 58 -16.73 -3.65 -8.74
CA ILE A 58 -15.58 -3.95 -9.62
C ILE A 58 -15.13 -5.39 -9.38
N SER A 59 -15.12 -5.83 -8.12
CA SER A 59 -14.82 -7.20 -7.71
C SER A 59 -15.47 -7.51 -6.36
N ASN A 60 -15.30 -8.73 -5.86
CA ASN A 60 -15.77 -9.12 -4.52
C ASN A 60 -15.12 -8.30 -3.39
N PHE A 61 -13.93 -7.73 -3.63
CA PHE A 61 -13.15 -6.96 -2.66
C PHE A 61 -13.02 -5.48 -3.04
N ASN A 62 -13.84 -5.02 -4.00
CA ASN A 62 -13.90 -3.62 -4.39
C ASN A 62 -15.32 -3.30 -4.83
N GLN A 63 -16.19 -3.21 -3.83
CA GLN A 63 -17.59 -2.92 -4.03
C GLN A 63 -18.12 -1.99 -2.94
N TYR A 64 -19.08 -1.16 -3.30
CA TYR A 64 -19.86 -0.38 -2.36
C TYR A 64 -21.26 -0.13 -2.88
N LYS A 65 -22.14 0.19 -1.94
CA LYS A 65 -23.49 0.68 -2.18
C LYS A 65 -23.74 1.82 -1.20
N VAL A 66 -24.25 2.93 -1.70
CA VAL A 66 -24.66 4.09 -0.91
C VAL A 66 -26.09 4.44 -1.28
N LYS A 67 -26.88 4.69 -0.26
CA LYS A 67 -28.26 5.16 -0.36
C LYS A 67 -28.44 6.28 0.65
N ALA A 68 -28.99 7.41 0.23
CA ALA A 68 -29.40 8.46 1.14
C ALA A 68 -30.78 8.99 0.75
N GLU A 69 -31.73 8.89 1.67
CA GLU A 69 -33.11 9.32 1.47
C GLU A 69 -33.71 9.73 2.82
N ASN A 70 -34.58 10.74 2.82
CA ASN A 70 -35.42 11.09 3.98
C ASN A 70 -34.66 11.24 5.31
N GLY A 71 -33.46 11.83 5.29
CA GLY A 71 -32.66 12.00 6.51
C GLY A 71 -31.92 10.74 6.99
N VAL A 72 -31.84 9.70 6.17
CA VAL A 72 -31.10 8.46 6.46
C VAL A 72 -30.04 8.27 5.39
N PHE A 73 -28.79 8.06 5.82
CA PHE A 73 -27.68 7.64 4.97
C PHE A 73 -27.30 6.21 5.33
N GLU A 74 -27.29 5.34 4.34
CA GLU A 74 -26.93 3.93 4.43
C GLU A 74 -25.82 3.64 3.42
N ALA A 75 -24.75 3.02 3.88
CA ALA A 75 -23.63 2.68 3.04
C ALA A 75 -23.05 1.34 3.44
N GLN A 76 -22.78 0.51 2.44
CA GLN A 76 -22.12 -0.77 2.59
C GLN A 76 -20.90 -0.81 1.68
N GLY A 77 -19.84 -1.44 2.13
CA GLY A 77 -18.64 -1.63 1.31
C GLY A 77 -17.73 -2.68 1.91
N ASP A 78 -16.82 -3.22 1.12
CA ASP A 78 -15.85 -4.20 1.62
C ASP A 78 -15.03 -3.67 2.81
N PHE A 79 -14.30 -4.57 3.50
CA PHE A 79 -13.55 -4.28 4.73
C PHE A 79 -12.57 -3.10 4.64
N THR A 80 -12.22 -2.61 3.45
CA THR A 80 -11.35 -1.44 3.25
C THR A 80 -12.08 -0.12 3.09
N LYS A 81 -13.41 -0.14 2.98
CA LYS A 81 -14.18 1.03 2.57
C LYS A 81 -14.65 1.92 3.70
N LEU A 82 -14.43 1.63 4.98
CA LEU A 82 -15.00 2.45 6.06
C LEU A 82 -14.70 3.96 5.90
N ASP A 83 -13.44 4.34 5.71
CA ASP A 83 -13.04 5.75 5.50
C ASP A 83 -13.64 6.32 4.20
N PHE A 84 -13.82 5.49 3.18
CA PHE A 84 -14.48 5.85 1.92
C PHE A 84 -15.99 6.08 2.10
N LEU A 85 -16.70 5.22 2.83
CA LEU A 85 -18.14 5.33 3.08
C LEU A 85 -18.44 6.58 3.91
N LEU A 86 -17.60 6.90 4.89
CA LEU A 86 -17.65 8.17 5.63
C LEU A 86 -17.35 9.37 4.72
N GLY A 87 -16.45 9.22 3.75
CA GLY A 87 -16.20 10.23 2.72
C GLY A 87 -17.40 10.47 1.79
N LYS A 88 -18.16 9.41 1.46
CA LYS A 88 -19.42 9.51 0.73
C LYS A 88 -20.48 10.26 1.52
N PHE A 89 -20.60 9.98 2.82
CA PHE A 89 -21.48 10.73 3.72
C PHE A 89 -21.08 12.22 3.76
N ARG A 90 -19.80 12.50 3.96
CA ARG A 90 -19.26 13.87 3.93
C ARG A 90 -19.60 14.62 2.65
N SER A 91 -19.39 13.98 1.50
CA SER A 91 -19.68 14.54 0.18
C SER A 91 -21.19 14.79 0.00
N TYR A 92 -22.02 13.87 0.51
CA TYR A 92 -23.47 13.99 0.50
C TYR A 92 -23.97 15.22 1.27
N LEU A 93 -23.31 15.58 2.37
CA LEU A 93 -23.58 16.82 3.12
C LEU A 93 -23.06 18.10 2.42
N GLY A 94 -22.48 18.00 1.22
CA GLY A 94 -21.90 19.13 0.50
C GLY A 94 -20.53 19.58 1.01
N HIS A 95 -19.91 18.83 1.94
CA HIS A 95 -18.54 19.11 2.40
C HIS A 95 -17.52 18.52 1.44
N PHE A 96 -17.29 19.18 0.31
CA PHE A 96 -16.21 18.81 -0.60
C PHE A 96 -14.87 19.28 -0.03
N ASN A 97 -14.07 18.35 0.51
CA ASN A 97 -12.64 18.54 0.48
C ASN A 97 -12.13 18.02 -0.87
N ALA A 98 -11.28 18.78 -1.54
CA ALA A 98 -10.54 18.34 -2.73
C ALA A 98 -9.62 17.12 -2.50
N HIS A 99 -9.61 16.53 -1.30
CA HIS A 99 -8.62 15.56 -0.83
C HIS A 99 -9.18 14.15 -0.56
N SER A 100 -10.47 13.84 -0.76
CA SER A 100 -11.01 12.52 -0.35
C SER A 100 -10.98 11.42 -1.42
N TYR A 101 -10.28 11.62 -2.53
CA TYR A 101 -10.04 10.60 -3.56
C TYR A 101 -8.69 10.83 -4.21
N GLU A 102 -7.59 10.71 -3.47
CA GLU A 102 -6.38 10.30 -4.17
C GLU A 102 -6.65 8.91 -4.71
N LYS A 103 -6.81 8.82 -6.04
CA LYS A 103 -7.06 7.57 -6.73
C LYS A 103 -5.93 6.62 -6.36
N ASP A 104 -6.27 5.51 -5.75
CA ASP A 104 -5.32 4.45 -5.41
C ASP A 104 -5.33 3.42 -6.54
N TYR A 105 -4.26 3.42 -7.31
CA TYR A 105 -4.07 2.54 -8.47
C TYR A 105 -3.36 1.24 -8.11
N PHE A 106 -2.95 1.01 -6.85
CA PHE A 106 -2.13 -0.15 -6.46
C PHE A 106 -2.71 -1.49 -6.91
N LEU A 107 -4.04 -1.65 -6.80
CA LEU A 107 -4.74 -2.89 -7.19
C LEU A 107 -5.18 -2.93 -8.65
N MET A 108 -4.80 -1.94 -9.48
CA MET A 108 -5.14 -1.94 -10.89
C MET A 108 -4.41 -3.07 -11.65
N PRO A 109 -5.05 -3.66 -12.67
CA PRO A 109 -4.48 -4.78 -13.42
C PRO A 109 -3.07 -4.51 -13.96
N ASP A 110 -2.81 -3.32 -14.51
CA ASP A 110 -1.52 -2.97 -15.11
C ASP A 110 -0.39 -2.92 -14.06
N ILE A 111 -0.67 -2.34 -12.88
CA ILE A 111 0.29 -2.31 -11.77
C ILE A 111 0.52 -3.71 -11.23
N ARG A 112 -0.56 -4.49 -11.05
CA ARG A 112 -0.44 -5.89 -10.60
C ARG A 112 0.36 -6.73 -11.58
N SER A 113 0.14 -6.56 -12.88
CA SER A 113 0.93 -7.23 -13.92
C SER A 113 2.39 -6.81 -13.81
N PHE A 114 2.67 -5.51 -13.69
CA PHE A 114 4.05 -5.03 -13.51
C PHE A 114 4.72 -5.62 -12.26
N VAL A 115 4.03 -5.72 -11.13
CA VAL A 115 4.60 -6.27 -9.89
C VAL A 115 4.81 -7.79 -9.99
N PHE A 116 3.85 -8.53 -10.57
CA PHE A 116 3.80 -9.99 -10.45
C PHE A 116 3.98 -10.79 -11.75
N GLU A 117 4.32 -10.17 -12.89
CA GLU A 117 4.56 -10.93 -14.14
C GLU A 117 5.62 -12.02 -13.98
N SER A 118 6.57 -11.89 -13.03
CA SER A 118 7.61 -12.87 -12.74
C SER A 118 7.45 -13.61 -11.39
N ALA A 119 6.29 -13.50 -10.72
CA ALA A 119 6.10 -14.09 -9.38
C ALA A 119 6.23 -15.62 -9.32
N GLY A 120 6.09 -16.30 -10.46
CA GLY A 120 6.33 -17.73 -10.59
C GLY A 120 7.80 -18.10 -10.44
N THR A 121 8.72 -17.26 -10.92
CA THR A 121 10.16 -17.52 -10.96
C THR A 121 10.96 -16.69 -9.96
N ASP A 122 10.39 -15.60 -9.46
CA ASP A 122 11.12 -14.60 -8.66
C ASP A 122 10.50 -14.45 -7.26
N TYR A 123 11.34 -14.07 -6.30
CA TYR A 123 10.88 -13.43 -5.08
C TYR A 123 10.67 -11.94 -5.35
N VAL A 124 9.48 -11.44 -5.01
CA VAL A 124 9.09 -10.05 -5.21
C VAL A 124 9.08 -9.33 -3.87
N PHE A 125 9.76 -8.20 -3.79
CA PHE A 125 9.77 -7.33 -2.62
C PHE A 125 9.35 -5.91 -3.01
N LEU A 126 8.67 -5.23 -2.09
CA LEU A 126 8.26 -3.84 -2.27
C LEU A 126 8.91 -2.94 -1.22
N HIS A 127 9.32 -1.75 -1.66
CA HIS A 127 9.79 -0.68 -0.80
C HIS A 127 9.05 0.63 -1.12
N TYR A 128 8.65 1.36 -0.09
CA TYR A 128 7.88 2.60 -0.23
C TYR A 128 8.78 3.80 0.04
N THR A 129 8.73 4.80 -0.85
CA THR A 129 9.47 6.05 -0.72
C THR A 129 8.61 7.25 -1.12
N SER A 130 8.82 8.39 -0.45
CA SER A 130 8.01 9.60 -0.60
C SER A 130 8.36 10.40 -1.86
N GLU A 131 9.61 10.33 -2.31
CA GLU A 131 10.15 11.21 -3.35
C GLU A 131 10.50 10.45 -4.63
N ASP A 132 10.15 11.04 -5.77
CA ASP A 132 10.46 10.48 -7.08
C ASP A 132 11.97 10.43 -7.33
N LEU A 133 12.71 11.41 -6.80
CA LEU A 133 14.17 11.46 -6.90
C LEU A 133 14.82 10.26 -6.19
N ILE A 134 14.30 9.87 -5.01
CA ILE A 134 14.80 8.70 -4.29
C ILE A 134 14.48 7.43 -5.07
N ALA A 135 13.27 7.29 -5.61
CA ALA A 135 12.89 6.12 -6.40
C ALA A 135 13.75 5.95 -7.66
N ARG A 136 14.07 7.05 -8.36
CA ARG A 136 14.99 7.05 -9.51
C ARG A 136 16.41 6.70 -9.10
N LYS A 137 16.90 7.28 -8.01
CA LYS A 137 18.22 6.95 -7.47
C LYS A 137 18.36 5.47 -7.13
N ILE A 138 17.30 4.84 -6.61
CA ILE A 138 17.29 3.39 -6.33
C ILE A 138 17.36 2.56 -7.63
N ILE A 139 16.69 2.99 -8.70
CA ILE A 139 16.82 2.34 -10.01
C ILE A 139 18.27 2.40 -10.50
N ASP A 140 18.88 3.59 -10.44
CA ASP A 140 20.19 3.84 -11.04
C ASP A 140 21.34 3.24 -10.21
N GLU A 141 21.31 3.44 -8.90
CA GLU A 141 22.41 3.08 -7.97
C GLU A 141 22.19 1.75 -7.24
N GLY A 142 20.96 1.23 -7.24
CA GLY A 142 20.57 0.09 -6.42
C GLY A 142 19.93 0.48 -5.09
N PHE A 143 19.51 -0.53 -4.32
CA PHE A 143 18.73 -0.32 -3.10
C PHE A 143 19.61 -0.37 -1.85
N LYS A 144 19.67 0.73 -1.10
CA LYS A 144 20.45 0.84 0.14
C LYS A 144 19.64 0.39 1.36
N PHE A 145 20.24 -0.44 2.22
CA PHE A 145 19.57 -0.94 3.43
C PHE A 145 20.56 -1.27 4.55
N CYS A 146 20.15 -1.06 5.81
CA CYS A 146 20.82 -1.65 6.98
C CYS A 146 20.24 -3.04 7.31
N THR A 147 18.93 -3.22 7.12
CA THR A 147 18.25 -4.51 7.33
C THR A 147 17.16 -4.66 6.27
N PHE A 148 17.35 -5.61 5.36
CA PHE A 148 16.49 -5.76 4.18
C PHE A 148 15.03 -6.04 4.54
N ASP A 149 14.78 -6.96 5.47
CA ASP A 149 13.45 -7.38 5.91
C ASP A 149 12.68 -6.30 6.72
N LYS A 150 13.39 -5.30 7.27
CA LYS A 150 12.75 -4.15 7.93
C LYS A 150 12.37 -3.03 6.97
N THR A 151 13.08 -2.93 5.84
CA THR A 151 12.95 -1.85 4.86
C THR A 151 12.11 -2.23 3.65
N THR A 152 11.97 -3.53 3.40
CA THR A 152 11.16 -4.09 2.31
C THR A 152 10.09 -5.01 2.87
N VAL A 153 9.11 -5.36 2.03
CA VAL A 153 8.14 -6.41 2.32
C VAL A 153 8.13 -7.42 1.18
N LYS A 154 8.33 -8.69 1.52
CA LYS A 154 8.15 -9.80 0.57
C LYS A 154 6.67 -9.95 0.26
N MET A 155 6.31 -9.94 -1.01
CA MET A 155 4.92 -9.99 -1.45
C MET A 155 4.54 -11.33 -2.03
N GLN A 156 3.30 -11.73 -1.78
CA GLN A 156 2.63 -12.80 -2.51
C GLN A 156 1.59 -12.19 -3.45
N ASN A 157 1.28 -12.88 -4.56
CA ASN A 157 0.18 -12.48 -5.44
C ASN A 157 -1.16 -12.93 -4.85
N ASP A 158 -1.43 -12.49 -3.62
CA ASP A 158 -2.67 -12.69 -2.90
C ASP A 158 -3.30 -11.33 -2.62
N LEU A 159 -4.59 -11.17 -2.96
CA LEU A 159 -5.26 -9.86 -2.88
C LEU A 159 -5.41 -9.35 -1.44
N ILE A 160 -5.56 -10.25 -0.47
CA ILE A 160 -5.75 -9.88 0.93
C ILE A 160 -4.41 -9.39 1.49
N ASP A 161 -3.35 -10.17 1.29
CA ASP A 161 -1.98 -9.82 1.68
C ASP A 161 -1.52 -8.52 1.01
N LEU A 162 -1.81 -8.36 -0.29
CA LEU A 162 -1.50 -7.16 -1.05
C LEU A 162 -2.12 -5.91 -0.45
N ASN A 163 -3.42 -5.97 -0.16
CA ASN A 163 -4.17 -4.83 0.32
C ASN A 163 -3.76 -4.47 1.75
N TYR A 164 -3.59 -5.47 2.61
CA TYR A 164 -3.10 -5.27 3.97
C TYR A 164 -1.72 -4.58 3.97
N ASN A 165 -0.75 -5.16 3.24
CA ASN A 165 0.60 -4.59 3.17
C ASN A 165 0.58 -3.19 2.56
N HIS A 166 -0.24 -2.95 1.54
CA HIS A 166 -0.38 -1.61 0.96
C HIS A 166 -0.94 -0.60 1.98
N LEU A 167 -1.99 -0.95 2.71
CA LEU A 167 -2.58 -0.07 3.72
C LEU A 167 -1.60 0.28 4.85
N VAL A 168 -0.80 -0.70 5.29
CA VAL A 168 0.21 -0.50 6.33
C VAL A 168 1.38 0.35 5.82
N ARG A 169 1.78 0.18 4.56
CA ARG A 169 3.01 0.78 4.04
C ARG A 169 2.83 2.08 3.26
N LYS A 170 1.64 2.35 2.72
CA LYS A 170 1.38 3.59 1.96
C LYS A 170 1.71 4.89 2.71
N PRO A 171 1.64 5.00 4.06
CA PRO A 171 2.08 6.21 4.75
C PRO A 171 3.57 6.53 4.59
N PHE A 172 4.42 5.55 4.25
CA PHE A 172 5.87 5.77 4.06
C PHE A 172 6.21 6.43 2.73
N GLY A 173 5.26 6.53 1.79
CA GLY A 173 5.48 7.21 0.54
C GLY A 173 4.56 6.76 -0.56
N LYS A 174 4.51 7.53 -1.65
CA LYS A 174 3.64 7.31 -2.81
C LYS A 174 4.27 6.46 -3.92
N ASN A 175 5.58 6.36 -3.93
CA ASN A 175 6.34 5.59 -4.90
C ASN A 175 6.68 4.23 -4.30
N VAL A 176 6.36 3.16 -5.03
CA VAL A 176 6.63 1.78 -4.64
C VAL A 176 7.66 1.21 -5.58
N VAL A 177 8.87 0.99 -5.06
CA VAL A 177 9.95 0.30 -5.75
C VAL A 177 9.67 -1.20 -5.73
N VAL A 178 9.83 -1.84 -6.88
CA VAL A 178 9.66 -3.28 -7.08
C VAL A 178 11.04 -3.91 -7.24
N ILE A 179 11.38 -4.79 -6.32
CA ILE A 179 12.64 -5.54 -6.30
C ILE A 179 12.31 -7.00 -6.62
N CYS A 180 13.00 -7.59 -7.59
CA CYS A 180 12.81 -8.96 -8.00
C CYS A 180 14.16 -9.68 -8.04
N ILE A 181 14.26 -10.77 -7.29
CA ILE A 181 15.43 -11.66 -7.28
C ILE A 181 14.93 -13.04 -7.68
N SER A 182 15.52 -13.64 -8.70
CA SER A 182 15.07 -14.96 -9.14
C SER A 182 15.26 -15.98 -8.04
N LYS A 183 14.33 -16.94 -7.95
CA LYS A 183 14.41 -18.03 -6.98
C LYS A 183 15.68 -18.84 -7.17
N THR A 184 16.10 -19.06 -8.42
CA THR A 184 17.34 -19.78 -8.75
C THR A 184 18.58 -19.08 -8.20
N ILE A 185 18.72 -17.76 -8.39
CA ILE A 185 19.84 -16.99 -7.83
C ILE A 185 19.76 -16.97 -6.30
N TYR A 186 18.58 -16.69 -5.75
CA TYR A 186 18.41 -16.61 -4.30
C TYR A 186 18.74 -17.93 -3.61
N GLU A 187 18.24 -19.06 -4.15
CA GLU A 187 18.48 -20.40 -3.62
C GLU A 187 19.94 -20.83 -3.82
N LYS A 188 20.59 -20.47 -4.94
CA LYS A 188 22.04 -20.70 -5.14
C LYS A 188 22.83 -20.07 -4.00
N TYR A 189 22.62 -18.79 -3.72
CA TYR A 189 23.37 -18.08 -2.69
C TYR A 189 22.99 -18.52 -1.27
N LEU A 190 21.73 -18.84 -1.01
CA LEU A 190 21.30 -19.42 0.25
C LEU A 190 22.03 -20.76 0.53
N ASN A 191 22.15 -21.62 -0.47
CA ASN A 191 22.85 -22.90 -0.34
C ASN A 191 24.36 -22.71 -0.08
N LEU A 192 25.00 -21.76 -0.77
CA LEU A 192 26.42 -21.45 -0.56
C LEU A 192 26.67 -20.89 0.85
N ILE A 193 25.81 -19.99 1.34
CA ILE A 193 25.89 -19.46 2.70
C ILE A 193 25.75 -20.58 3.73
N ASN A 194 24.78 -21.49 3.55
CA ASN A 194 24.56 -22.62 4.45
C ASN A 194 25.75 -23.59 4.54
N GLN A 195 26.59 -23.63 3.50
CA GLN A 195 27.83 -24.42 3.44
C GLN A 195 29.05 -23.65 3.96
N SER A 196 28.95 -22.33 4.12
CA SER A 196 30.03 -21.48 4.61
C SER A 196 30.15 -21.50 6.14
N SER A 197 31.25 -20.97 6.64
CA SER A 197 31.46 -20.78 8.09
C SER A 197 30.55 -19.68 8.67
N ASN A 198 30.13 -18.70 7.85
CA ASN A 198 29.33 -17.56 8.30
C ASN A 198 27.82 -17.80 8.05
N LYS A 199 27.17 -18.47 9.00
CA LYS A 199 25.72 -18.75 8.93
C LYS A 199 24.81 -17.54 9.20
N TYR A 200 25.38 -16.39 9.57
CA TYR A 200 24.61 -15.17 9.86
C TYR A 200 24.45 -14.26 8.64
N LEU A 201 25.18 -14.53 7.56
CA LEU A 201 25.14 -13.76 6.34
C LEU A 201 23.77 -13.94 5.65
N LYS A 202 23.16 -12.84 5.22
CA LYS A 202 21.90 -12.90 4.45
C LYS A 202 22.18 -12.89 2.95
N VAL A 203 21.28 -13.49 2.18
CA VAL A 203 21.40 -13.53 0.71
C VAL A 203 21.44 -12.11 0.14
N GLU A 204 20.60 -11.22 0.64
CA GLU A 204 20.53 -9.84 0.15
C GLU A 204 21.79 -9.04 0.44
N GLU A 205 22.51 -9.36 1.52
CA GLU A 205 23.82 -8.76 1.84
C GLU A 205 24.91 -9.25 0.87
N VAL A 206 24.82 -10.51 0.41
CA VAL A 206 25.72 -11.07 -0.60
C VAL A 206 25.49 -10.47 -1.98
N LEU A 207 24.24 -10.22 -2.35
CA LEU A 207 23.82 -9.69 -3.66
C LEU A 207 24.11 -8.19 -3.85
N THR A 208 25.18 -7.70 -3.23
CA THR A 208 25.63 -6.31 -3.24
C THR A 208 26.95 -6.20 -3.99
N ASP A 209 27.15 -5.14 -4.77
CA ASP A 209 28.37 -4.97 -5.58
C ASP A 209 29.52 -4.30 -4.83
N GLN A 210 29.19 -3.59 -3.76
CA GLN A 210 30.14 -2.78 -3.01
C GLN A 210 30.26 -3.34 -1.59
N GLU A 211 31.40 -3.08 -0.96
CA GLU A 211 31.56 -3.36 0.48
C GLU A 211 30.57 -2.49 1.27
N PRO A 212 30.01 -3.00 2.38
CA PRO A 212 29.12 -2.22 3.20
C PRO A 212 29.86 -1.02 3.80
N VAL A 213 29.15 0.10 3.91
CA VAL A 213 29.68 1.34 4.49
C VAL A 213 29.01 1.59 5.83
N GLU A 214 29.77 1.97 6.86
CA GLU A 214 29.19 2.38 8.14
C GLU A 214 28.50 3.74 8.01
N ASN A 215 27.30 3.85 8.57
CA ASN A 215 26.59 5.12 8.70
C ASN A 215 26.93 5.83 10.03
N ASP A 216 26.33 7.00 10.26
CA ASP A 216 26.52 7.81 11.48
C ASP A 216 26.08 7.11 12.79
N TYR A 217 25.37 5.98 12.67
CA TYR A 217 24.91 5.16 13.79
C TYR A 217 25.72 3.87 13.96
N ASN A 218 26.87 3.76 13.27
CA ASN A 218 27.72 2.56 13.23
C ASN A 218 26.97 1.31 12.73
N GLU A 219 25.95 1.47 11.89
CA GLU A 219 25.30 0.37 11.20
C GLU A 219 25.90 0.19 9.82
N LEU A 220 26.11 -1.07 9.42
CA LEU A 220 26.54 -1.42 8.07
C LEU A 220 25.40 -1.19 7.07
N VAL A 221 25.66 -0.35 6.07
CA VAL A 221 24.75 -0.08 4.95
C VAL A 221 25.20 -0.84 3.73
N TYR A 222 24.33 -1.72 3.25
CA TYR A 222 24.51 -2.52 2.04
C TYR A 222 23.79 -1.86 0.86
N THR A 223 24.28 -2.08 -0.36
CA THR A 223 23.62 -1.63 -1.60
C THR A 223 23.32 -2.82 -2.50
N LEU A 224 22.07 -3.28 -2.53
CA LEU A 224 21.61 -4.32 -3.45
C LEU A 224 21.78 -3.82 -4.89
N HIS A 225 22.33 -4.65 -5.77
CA HIS A 225 22.59 -4.25 -7.15
C HIS A 225 21.32 -3.76 -7.86
N SER A 226 21.44 -2.65 -8.60
CA SER A 226 20.40 -2.09 -9.47
C SER A 226 19.73 -3.08 -10.43
N LYS A 227 20.41 -4.16 -10.84
CA LYS A 227 19.83 -5.19 -11.73
C LYS A 227 18.67 -5.96 -11.10
N PHE A 228 18.64 -6.07 -9.77
CA PHE A 228 17.49 -6.65 -9.07
C PHE A 228 16.33 -5.67 -8.90
N ILE A 229 16.51 -4.40 -9.28
CA ILE A 229 15.48 -3.37 -9.22
C ILE A 229 14.72 -3.37 -10.54
N LYS A 230 13.46 -3.81 -10.51
CA LYS A 230 12.61 -3.86 -11.69
C LYS A 230 12.14 -2.49 -12.15
N GLY A 231 11.99 -1.59 -11.19
CA GLY A 231 11.51 -0.24 -11.40
C GLY A 231 10.68 0.23 -10.20
N TYR A 232 9.86 1.25 -10.41
CA TYR A 232 8.88 1.69 -9.42
C TYR A 232 7.58 2.11 -10.08
N PHE A 233 6.51 2.17 -9.28
CA PHE A 233 5.26 2.78 -9.70
C PHE A 233 4.76 3.76 -8.64
N ASN A 234 3.93 4.70 -9.05
CA ASN A 234 3.30 5.65 -8.15
C ASN A 234 1.82 5.29 -8.00
N TYR A 235 1.40 4.85 -6.81
CA TYR A 235 0.02 4.37 -6.63
C TYR A 235 -1.02 5.49 -6.63
N GLN A 236 -0.64 6.76 -6.50
CA GLN A 236 -1.58 7.90 -6.55
C GLN A 236 -1.87 8.34 -7.99
N THR A 237 -0.92 8.15 -8.91
CA THR A 237 -1.02 8.58 -10.31
C THR A 237 -1.22 7.43 -11.29
N GLY A 238 -0.82 6.21 -10.91
CA GLY A 238 -0.81 5.04 -11.77
C GLY A 238 0.42 4.96 -12.69
N SER A 239 1.38 5.89 -12.60
CA SER A 239 2.57 5.87 -13.46
C SER A 239 3.51 4.73 -13.10
N ILE A 240 4.07 4.06 -14.10
CA ILE A 240 5.08 3.01 -13.96
C ILE A 240 6.37 3.48 -14.64
N VAL A 241 7.49 3.31 -13.95
CA VAL A 241 8.84 3.53 -14.48
C VAL A 241 9.60 2.22 -14.38
N LYS A 242 10.00 1.67 -15.53
CA LYS A 242 10.76 0.42 -15.63
C LYS A 242 12.26 0.73 -15.60
N ASN A 243 13.03 -0.12 -14.95
CA ASN A 243 14.48 -0.13 -15.08
C ASN A 243 14.87 -0.87 -16.37
N PRO A 244 15.53 -0.20 -17.35
CA PRO A 244 15.96 -0.86 -18.59
C PRO A 244 17.04 -1.93 -18.37
N ASP A 245 17.81 -1.82 -17.27
CA ASP A 245 18.91 -2.74 -16.96
C ASP A 245 18.50 -3.90 -16.06
N PHE A 246 17.20 -4.02 -15.76
CA PHE A 246 16.65 -5.05 -14.88
C PHE A 246 16.97 -6.47 -15.38
N ASP A 247 17.52 -7.27 -14.48
CA ASP A 247 17.80 -8.69 -14.65
C ASP A 247 17.71 -9.38 -13.29
N SER A 248 16.58 -10.07 -13.03
CA SER A 248 16.39 -10.80 -11.76
C SER A 248 17.29 -12.02 -11.63
N ASN A 249 17.88 -12.50 -12.73
CA ASN A 249 18.83 -13.61 -12.76
C ASN A 249 20.29 -13.14 -12.72
N TYR A 250 20.53 -11.85 -12.49
CA TYR A 250 21.88 -11.33 -12.47
C TYR A 250 22.76 -12.06 -11.45
N ASP A 251 23.96 -12.40 -11.88
CA ASP A 251 24.94 -13.16 -11.13
C ASP A 251 26.33 -12.56 -11.35
N SER A 252 27.11 -12.49 -10.29
CA SER A 252 28.42 -11.85 -10.30
C SER A 252 29.42 -12.62 -9.46
N ASP A 253 30.65 -12.73 -9.95
CA ASP A 253 31.76 -13.36 -9.21
C ASP A 253 32.06 -12.61 -7.89
N ILE A 254 31.70 -11.32 -7.80
CA ILE A 254 31.84 -10.53 -6.57
C ILE A 254 30.99 -11.13 -5.45
N PHE A 255 29.77 -11.59 -5.75
CA PHE A 255 28.87 -12.18 -4.75
C PHE A 255 29.49 -13.46 -4.15
N ILE A 256 30.12 -14.30 -4.98
CA ILE A 256 30.78 -15.52 -4.52
C ILE A 256 31.96 -15.20 -3.58
N LYS A 257 32.71 -14.13 -3.86
CA LYS A 257 33.86 -13.72 -3.02
C LYS A 257 33.43 -13.30 -1.61
N LYS A 258 32.21 -12.81 -1.43
CA LYS A 258 31.68 -12.38 -0.12
C LYS A 258 31.30 -13.54 0.81
N ILE A 259 31.19 -14.76 0.27
CA ILE A 259 30.84 -15.96 1.05
C ILE A 259 32.10 -16.72 1.51
N LYS A 260 33.22 -16.56 0.81
CA LYS A 260 34.49 -17.24 1.11
C LYS A 260 35.26 -16.55 2.22
#